data_AF-A0A1M6B345-F1
#
_entry.id   AF-A0A1M6B345-F1
#
_cell.length_a   1.000
_cell.length_b   1.000
_cell.length_c   1.000
_cell.angle_alpha   90.00
_cell.angle_beta   90.00
_cell.angle_gamma   90.00
#
_symmetry.space_group_name_H-M   'P 1'
#
loop_
_entity.id
_entity.type
_entity.pdbx_description
1 polymer ?
#
loop_
_entity_poly.entity_id
_entity_poly.type
_entity_poly.pdbx_seq_one_letter_code
_entity_poly.pdbx_strand_id
1 'polypeptide(L)' 'MREETESTEDRVILNLSQVDFIDSRGLGAIVAAMKQLGADRRMDLSCLNENVDRVFRLTRMDTVFQIHETLGDAFAQ' A
#
# COMPACT_ATOMS: atom_id res chain seq x y z
N MET A 1 15.64 20.94 -11.82
CA MET A 1 15.02 20.37 -10.61
C MET A 1 15.00 18.86 -10.75
N ARG A 2 16.18 18.25 -10.58
CA ARG A 2 16.46 16.81 -10.51
C ARG A 2 17.24 16.68 -9.21
N GLU A 3 16.56 16.55 -8.09
CA GLU A 3 17.20 16.43 -6.77
C GLU A 3 16.08 16.12 -5.79
N GLU A 4 15.76 14.82 -5.65
CA GLU A 4 15.11 14.19 -4.48
C GLU A 4 14.75 12.71 -4.74
N THR A 5 15.58 11.95 -5.46
CA THR A 5 15.40 10.47 -5.58
C THR A 5 16.70 9.69 -5.39
N GLU A 6 17.63 10.20 -4.58
CA GLU A 6 18.65 9.37 -3.93
C GLU A 6 18.12 8.89 -2.57
N SER A 7 16.98 8.20 -2.60
CA SER A 7 16.62 7.29 -1.53
C SER A 7 16.52 5.89 -2.10
N THR A 8 17.46 5.05 -1.70
CA THR A 8 17.58 3.61 -1.94
C THR A 8 16.48 2.80 -1.24
N GLU A 9 15.25 3.31 -1.23
CA GLU A 9 14.15 2.64 -0.56
C GLU A 9 13.46 1.72 -1.57
N ASP A 10 13.85 0.45 -1.51
CA ASP A 10 13.24 -0.70 -2.19
C ASP A 10 11.77 -0.94 -1.77
N ARG A 11 11.20 -0.04 -0.97
CA ARG A 11 9.91 -0.20 -0.30
C ARG A 11 9.12 1.11 -0.31
N VAL A 12 7.85 1.01 -0.64
CA VAL A 12 6.87 2.10 -0.62
C VAL A 12 5.76 1.71 0.35
N ILE A 13 5.42 2.60 1.29
CA ILE A 13 4.32 2.40 2.23
C ILE A 13 3.17 3.32 1.84
N LEU A 14 2.01 2.73 1.51
CA LEU A 14 0.78 3.47 1.26
C LEU A 14 -0.03 3.58 2.57
N ASN A 15 -0.14 4.79 3.11
CA ASN A 15 -0.94 5.07 4.28
C ASN A 15 -2.42 5.31 3.90
N LEU A 16 -3.31 4.45 4.40
CA LEU A 16 -4.75 4.48 4.12
C LEU A 16 -5.58 5.06 5.29
N SER A 17 -4.94 5.70 6.29
CA SER A 17 -5.60 6.28 7.47
C SER A 17 -6.66 7.35 7.17
N GLN A 18 -6.63 7.95 5.98
CA GLN A 18 -7.60 8.97 5.53
C GLN A 18 -8.55 8.41 4.46
N VAL A 19 -8.54 7.09 4.23
CA VAL A 19 -9.37 6.44 3.23
C VAL A 19 -10.53 5.73 3.92
N ASP A 20 -11.72 6.29 3.76
CA ASP A 20 -12.94 5.75 4.38
C ASP A 20 -13.50 4.54 3.63
N PHE A 21 -13.31 4.51 2.30
CA PHE A 21 -13.90 3.49 1.43
C PHE A 21 -13.04 3.23 0.18
N ILE A 22 -13.01 1.98 -0.27
CA ILE A 22 -12.41 1.53 -1.54
C ILE A 22 -13.40 0.63 -2.27
N ASP A 23 -13.61 0.89 -3.57
CA ASP A 23 -14.33 0.03 -4.49
C ASP A 23 -13.37 -0.75 -5.42
N SER A 24 -13.91 -1.39 -6.46
CA SER A 24 -13.12 -2.11 -7.45
C SER A 24 -12.15 -1.21 -8.24
N ARG A 25 -12.49 0.08 -8.42
CA ARG A 25 -11.64 1.03 -9.15
C ARG A 25 -10.49 1.51 -8.27
N GLY A 26 -10.77 1.82 -7.00
CA GLY A 26 -9.74 2.18 -6.02
C GLY A 26 -8.73 1.05 -5.84
N LEU A 27 -9.21 -0.20 -5.70
CA LEU A 27 -8.32 -1.36 -5.61
C LEU A 27 -7.51 -1.55 -6.91
N GLY A 28 -8.15 -1.41 -8.07
CA GLY A 28 -7.47 -1.46 -9.36
C GLY A 28 -6.37 -0.41 -9.51
N ALA A 29 -6.59 0.80 -9.00
CA ALA A 29 -5.60 1.87 -8.98
C ALA A 29 -4.39 1.53 -8.09
N ILE A 30 -4.62 0.96 -6.89
CA ILE A 30 -3.55 0.52 -5.99
C ILE A 30 -2.72 -0.59 -6.64
N VAL A 31 -3.37 -1.58 -7.25
CA VAL A 31 -2.67 -2.66 -7.98
C VAL A 31 -1.89 -2.12 -9.17
N ALA A 32 -2.42 -1.14 -9.90
CA ALA A 32 -1.71 -0.49 -11.00
C ALA A 32 -0.49 0.29 -10.51
N ALA A 33 -0.59 0.97 -9.36
CA ALA A 33 0.53 1.67 -8.74
C ALA A 33 1.63 0.69 -8.30
N MET A 34 1.25 -0.43 -7.65
CA MET A 34 2.19 -1.50 -7.29
C MET A 34 2.95 -2.02 -8.52
N LYS A 35 2.26 -2.29 -9.63
CA LYS A 35 2.89 -2.77 -10.87
C LYS A 35 3.86 -1.74 -11.48
N GLN A 36 3.59 -0.44 -11.32
CA GLN A 36 4.45 0.63 -11.84
C GLN A 36 5.75 0.79 -11.05
N LEU A 37 5.80 0.35 -9.79
CA LEU A 37 7.03 0.37 -9.01
C LEU A 37 8.11 -0.59 -9.54
N GLY A 38 7.72 -1.58 -10.34
CA GLY A 38 8.62 -2.61 -10.86
C GLY A 38 8.82 -3.77 -9.87
N ALA A 39 9.50 -4.82 -10.32
CA ALA A 39 9.70 -6.03 -9.51
C ALA A 39 10.69 -5.82 -8.34
N ASP A 40 11.57 -4.84 -8.46
CA ASP A 40 12.64 -4.57 -7.49
C ASP A 40 12.14 -3.75 -6.28
N ARG A 41 10.89 -3.29 -6.32
CA ARG A 41 10.31 -2.43 -5.28
C ARG A 41 9.01 -3.01 -4.75
N ARG A 42 8.90 -3.07 -3.44
CA ARG A 42 7.73 -3.58 -2.72
C ARG A 42 6.76 -2.45 -2.37
N MET A 43 5.46 -2.73 -2.44
CA MET A 43 4.42 -1.87 -1.86
C MET A 43 3.78 -2.55 -0.65
N ASP A 44 3.80 -1.86 0.48
CA ASP A 44 3.11 -2.23 1.71
C ASP A 44 1.99 -1.23 1.99
N LEU A 45 0.99 -1.65 2.77
CA LEU A 45 -0.15 -0.83 3.15
C LEU A 45 -0.16 -0.62 4.66
N SER A 46 -0.66 0.52 5.13
CA SER A 46 -0.83 0.77 6.56
C SER A 46 -2.16 1.46 6.87
N CYS A 47 -2.62 1.32 8.12
CA CYS A 47 -3.78 2.03 8.65
C CYS A 47 -5.09 1.79 7.87
N LEU A 48 -5.35 0.54 7.44
CA LEU A 48 -6.65 0.21 6.85
C LEU A 48 -7.73 0.27 7.94
N ASN A 49 -8.82 0.96 7.65
CA ASN A 49 -10.02 0.83 8.46
C ASN A 49 -10.73 -0.52 8.18
N GLU A 50 -11.72 -0.87 8.98
CA GLU A 50 -12.44 -2.15 8.88
C GLU A 50 -13.12 -2.36 7.51
N ASN A 51 -13.66 -1.30 6.91
CA ASN A 51 -14.33 -1.37 5.61
C ASN A 51 -13.34 -1.67 4.50
N VAL A 52 -12.19 -1.00 4.50
CA VAL A 52 -11.12 -1.19 3.53
C VAL A 52 -10.49 -2.58 3.72
N ASP A 53 -10.17 -2.97 4.95
CA ASP A 53 -9.63 -4.31 5.26
C ASP A 53 -10.55 -5.44 4.75
N ARG A 54 -11.87 -5.31 4.94
CA ARG A 54 -12.84 -6.26 4.39
C ARG A 54 -12.77 -6.39 2.87
N VAL A 55 -12.60 -5.28 2.14
CA VAL A 55 -12.45 -5.31 0.67
C VAL A 55 -11.17 -6.04 0.27
N PHE A 56 -10.06 -5.80 0.97
CA PHE A 56 -8.79 -6.48 0.70
C PHE A 56 -8.89 -7.99 0.95
N ARG A 57 -9.50 -8.43 2.07
CA ARG A 57 -9.69 -9.86 2.36
C ARG A 57 -10.64 -10.55 1.38
N LEU A 58 -11.76 -9.93 1.03
CA LEU A 58 -12.73 -10.49 0.08
C LEU A 58 -12.11 -10.71 -1.31
N THR A 59 -11.16 -9.85 -1.69
CA THR A 59 -10.45 -9.92 -2.97
C THR A 59 -9.13 -10.70 -2.88
N ARG A 60 -8.80 -11.24 -1.69
CA ARG A 60 -7.54 -11.93 -1.38
C ARG A 60 -6.28 -11.08 -1.58
N MET A 61 -6.43 -9.76 -1.57
CA MET A 61 -5.32 -8.80 -1.74
C MET A 61 -4.48 -8.69 -0.47
N ASP A 62 -4.99 -9.13 0.67
CA ASP A 62 -4.22 -9.36 1.90
C ASP A 62 -3.09 -10.40 1.74
N THR A 63 -3.13 -11.21 0.69
CA THR A 63 -2.03 -12.14 0.33
C THR A 63 -1.01 -11.53 -0.62
N VAL A 64 -1.34 -10.40 -1.25
CA VAL A 64 -0.50 -9.69 -2.22
C VAL A 64 0.28 -8.58 -1.54
N PHE A 65 -0.38 -7.84 -0.65
CA PHE A 65 0.21 -6.73 0.09
C PHE A 65 0.53 -7.16 1.51
N GLN A 66 1.65 -6.70 2.05
CA GLN A 66 1.83 -6.73 3.50
C GLN A 66 1.13 -5.51 4.09
N ILE A 67 0.29 -5.77 5.09
CA ILE A 67 -0.60 -4.80 5.71
C ILE A 67 -0.18 -4.61 7.16
N HIS A 68 0.05 -3.36 7.54
CA HIS A 68 0.46 -2.95 8.86
C HIS A 68 -0.67 -2.20 9.57
N GLU A 69 -0.79 -2.37 10.88
CA GLU A 69 -1.84 -1.71 11.66
C GLU A 69 -1.64 -0.20 11.69
N THR A 70 -0.41 0.24 11.96
CA THR A 70 -0.04 1.66 11.99
C THR A 70 1.07 2.00 11.01
N LEU A 71 1.22 3.29 10.73
CA LEU A 71 2.36 3.80 9.96
C LEU A 71 3.69 3.56 10.70
N GLY A 72 3.68 3.61 12.04
CA GLY A 72 4.85 3.33 12.86
C GLY A 72 5.34 1.89 12.70
N ASP A 73 4.41 0.92 12.72
CA ASP A 73 4.74 -0.50 12.52
C ASP A 73 5.35 -0.75 11.14
N ALA A 74 4.85 -0.03 10.12
CA ALA A 74 5.37 -0.15 8.77
C ALA A 74 6.84 0.29 8.67
N PHE A 75 7.24 1.36 9.37
CA PHE A 75 8.63 1.85 9.37
C PHE A 75 9.57 1.10 10.32
N ALA A 76 9.03 0.37 11.30
CA ALA A 76 9.84 -0.38 12.26
C ALA A 76 10.42 -1.70 11.70
N GLN A 77 10.08 -2.06 10.46
CA GLN A 77 10.49 -3.30 9.78
C GLN A 77 11.49 -3.08 8.65
#